data_AF-A0A0G2AYW9-F1
#
_entry.id   AF-A0A0G2AYW9-F1
#
_cell.length_a   1.000
_cell.length_b   1.000
_cell.length_c   1.000
_cell.angle_alpha   90.00
_cell.angle_beta   90.00
_cell.angle_gamma   90.00
#
_symmetry.space_group_name_H-M   'P 1'
#
loop_
_entity.id
_entity.type
_entity.pdbx_description
1 polymer ?
#
loop_
_entity_poly.entity_id
_entity_poly.type
_entity_poly.pdbx_seq_one_letter_code
_entity_poly.pdbx_strand_id
1 'polypeptide(L)'
;MAQVIFEGDQLKPAPGGGICQASTTVYRAIVNAGFPVVERRAHSLYVSYYKKYGVGIDATIFPGTQDLTFLNDTEQPLLIQAYDDGYEAVVNFYGTPDGRTVELQGPYFSTNAPEGMLINDRQVMKNEIVWIQRVNYADGSVKENLILSRYKELPAYVRNEYAYLE
;
A
#
# COMPACT_ATOMS: atom_id res chain seq x y z
N MET A 1 -24.26 -6.98 -4.10
CA MET A 1 -23.21 -6.69 -5.10
C MET A 1 -22.54 -5.40 -4.71
N ALA A 2 -21.22 -5.30 -4.87
CA ALA A 2 -20.47 -4.08 -4.61
C ALA A 2 -19.70 -3.65 -5.87
N GLN A 3 -19.17 -2.43 -5.86
CA GLN A 3 -18.49 -1.86 -7.02
C GLN A 3 -17.11 -2.49 -7.25
N VAL A 4 -16.76 -2.67 -8.53
CA VAL A 4 -15.45 -3.09 -9.02
C VAL A 4 -14.98 -2.07 -10.04
N ILE A 5 -13.66 -1.82 -10.11
CA ILE A 5 -13.04 -1.02 -11.16
C ILE A 5 -12.79 -1.93 -12.38
N PHE A 6 -13.53 -1.69 -13.46
CA PHE A 6 -13.33 -2.30 -14.78
C PHE A 6 -12.51 -1.38 -15.67
N GLU A 7 -11.60 -1.97 -16.46
CA GLU A 7 -10.79 -1.26 -17.48
C GLU A 7 -10.04 -0.03 -16.94
N GLY A 8 -9.80 0.03 -15.63
CA GLY A 8 -9.05 1.08 -14.97
C GLY A 8 -9.84 2.34 -14.60
N ASP A 9 -11.08 2.52 -15.05
CA ASP A 9 -11.85 3.74 -14.76
C ASP A 9 -13.37 3.60 -14.66
N GLN A 10 -13.94 2.42 -14.94
CA GLN A 10 -15.38 2.21 -14.88
C GLN A 10 -15.77 1.51 -13.59
N LEU A 11 -16.71 2.08 -12.84
CA LEU A 11 -17.29 1.40 -11.68
C LEU A 11 -18.51 0.58 -12.10
N LYS A 12 -18.43 -0.73 -11.94
CA LYS A 12 -19.54 -1.66 -12.24
C LYS A 12 -19.86 -2.54 -11.03
N PRO A 13 -21.13 -2.76 -10.68
CA PRO A 13 -21.49 -3.78 -9.70
C PRO A 13 -21.13 -5.17 -10.22
N ALA A 14 -20.41 -5.96 -9.44
CA ALA A 14 -20.09 -7.34 -9.78
C ALA A 14 -20.03 -8.23 -8.52
N PRO A 15 -20.24 -9.56 -8.66
CA PRO A 15 -19.85 -10.52 -7.63
C PRO A 15 -18.36 -10.36 -7.30
N GLY A 16 -18.00 -10.37 -6.01
CA GLY A 16 -16.63 -10.12 -5.57
C GLY A 16 -16.23 -8.63 -5.47
N GLY A 17 -17.14 -7.69 -5.77
CA GLY A 17 -16.93 -6.28 -5.43
C GLY A 17 -16.60 -6.10 -3.94
N GLY A 18 -15.62 -5.24 -3.65
CA GLY A 18 -15.10 -5.03 -2.29
C GLY A 18 -13.97 -5.96 -1.87
N ILE A 19 -13.63 -7.01 -2.64
CA ILE A 19 -12.53 -7.93 -2.28
C ILE A 19 -11.18 -7.20 -2.13
N CYS A 20 -10.98 -6.09 -2.85
CA CYS A 20 -9.76 -5.30 -2.76
C CYS A 20 -9.55 -4.65 -1.36
N GLN A 21 -10.58 -4.61 -0.52
CA GLN A 21 -10.44 -4.26 0.90
C GLN A 21 -9.57 -5.28 1.62
N ALA A 22 -9.82 -6.57 1.42
CA ALA A 22 -9.03 -7.63 2.02
C ALA A 22 -7.57 -7.58 1.55
N SER A 23 -7.32 -7.45 0.24
CA SER A 23 -5.96 -7.32 -0.29
C SER A 23 -5.26 -6.07 0.21
N THR A 24 -5.97 -4.95 0.35
CA THR A 24 -5.39 -3.71 0.92
C THR A 24 -5.04 -3.87 2.40
N THR A 25 -5.89 -4.52 3.20
CA THR A 25 -5.59 -4.77 4.61
C THR A 25 -4.38 -5.73 4.76
N VAL A 26 -4.33 -6.80 3.97
CA VAL A 26 -3.17 -7.72 3.94
C VAL A 26 -1.91 -6.99 3.48
N TYR A 27 -1.98 -6.17 2.43
CA TYR A 27 -0.84 -5.41 1.93
C TYR A 27 -0.25 -4.47 2.99
N ARG A 28 -1.09 -3.80 3.76
CA ARG A 28 -0.63 -2.93 4.86
C ARG A 28 0.05 -3.73 5.97
N ALA A 29 -0.45 -4.92 6.30
CA ALA A 29 0.24 -5.81 7.24
C ALA A 29 1.62 -6.24 6.70
N ILE A 30 1.72 -6.60 5.42
CA ILE A 30 2.99 -6.94 4.74
C ILE A 30 3.98 -5.77 4.82
N VAL A 31 3.52 -4.55 4.51
CA VAL A 31 4.35 -3.33 4.58
C VAL A 31 4.80 -3.05 6.01
N ASN A 32 3.90 -3.10 6.99
CA ASN A 32 4.23 -2.83 8.39
C ASN A 32 5.17 -3.89 8.99
N ALA A 33 5.09 -5.14 8.51
CA ALA A 33 5.96 -6.22 8.94
C ALA A 33 7.30 -6.27 8.18
N GLY A 34 7.48 -5.46 7.12
CA GLY A 34 8.75 -5.37 6.40
C GLY A 34 9.04 -6.58 5.51
N PHE A 35 8.01 -7.29 5.06
CA PHE A 35 8.18 -8.41 4.14
C PHE A 35 8.36 -7.93 2.69
N PRO A 36 9.22 -8.58 1.89
CA PRO A 36 9.39 -8.25 0.48
C PRO A 36 8.09 -8.46 -0.31
N VAL A 37 7.62 -7.41 -0.98
CA VAL A 37 6.48 -7.46 -1.90
C VAL A 37 6.99 -7.88 -3.27
N VAL A 38 6.43 -8.97 -3.81
CA VAL A 38 6.81 -9.55 -5.11
C VAL A 38 5.93 -9.00 -6.24
N GLU A 39 4.63 -8.96 -6.02
CA GLU A 39 3.66 -8.38 -6.95
C GLU A 39 2.68 -7.51 -6.18
N ARG A 40 2.48 -6.28 -6.66
CA ARG A 40 1.44 -5.38 -6.17
C ARG A 40 1.12 -4.35 -7.24
N ARG A 41 -0.16 -4.00 -7.39
CA ARG A 41 -0.56 -2.73 -8.03
C ARG A 41 -1.59 -1.99 -7.18
N ALA A 42 -1.53 -0.67 -7.22
CA ALA A 42 -2.51 0.21 -6.59
C ALA A 42 -3.85 0.15 -7.32
N HIS A 43 -4.92 0.63 -6.68
CA HIS A 43 -6.13 0.98 -7.40
C HIS A 43 -5.82 2.09 -8.40
N SER A 44 -6.41 2.00 -9.59
CA SER A 44 -6.34 3.08 -10.58
C SER A 44 -7.21 4.28 -10.20
N LEU A 45 -8.29 4.07 -9.44
CA LEU A 45 -9.12 5.13 -8.87
C LEU A 45 -8.84 5.27 -7.38
N TYR A 46 -8.75 6.51 -6.89
CA TYR A 46 -8.51 6.76 -5.47
C TYR A 46 -9.71 6.33 -4.63
N VAL A 47 -9.45 5.52 -3.59
CA VAL A 47 -10.48 4.98 -2.70
C VAL A 47 -10.48 5.77 -1.39
N SER A 48 -11.46 6.65 -1.22
CA SER A 48 -11.48 7.66 -0.15
C SER A 48 -11.52 7.10 1.27
N TYR A 49 -12.23 5.99 1.49
CA TYR A 49 -12.39 5.42 2.83
C TYR A 49 -11.11 4.77 3.38
N TYR A 50 -10.08 4.51 2.55
CA TYR A 50 -8.79 4.04 3.03
C TYR A 50 -7.96 5.12 3.72
N LYS A 51 -8.27 6.40 3.47
CA LYS A 51 -7.55 7.56 4.01
C LYS A 51 -7.38 7.51 5.54
N LYS A 52 -8.37 6.99 6.27
CA LYS A 52 -8.32 6.89 7.74
C LYS A 52 -7.14 6.04 8.26
N TYR A 53 -6.52 5.24 7.40
CA TYR A 53 -5.39 4.36 7.74
C TYR A 53 -4.13 4.66 6.92
N GLY A 54 -4.07 5.83 6.27
CA GLY A 54 -2.98 6.18 5.37
C GLY A 54 -3.36 6.12 3.90
N VAL A 55 -2.89 7.11 3.16
CA VAL A 55 -3.11 7.28 1.73
C VAL A 55 -2.02 6.57 0.92
N GLY A 56 -2.32 6.05 -0.27
CA GLY A 56 -1.27 5.52 -1.14
C GLY A 56 -0.70 4.14 -0.76
N ILE A 57 -1.18 3.50 0.32
CA ILE A 57 -0.78 2.14 0.71
C ILE A 57 -1.98 1.21 0.53
N ASP A 58 -2.26 0.87 -0.73
CA ASP A 58 -3.39 0.05 -1.15
C ASP A 58 -2.97 -1.03 -2.15
N ALA A 59 -3.76 -2.08 -2.32
CA ALA A 59 -3.47 -3.11 -3.31
C ALA A 59 -4.76 -3.62 -3.94
N THR A 60 -4.78 -3.74 -5.27
CA THR A 60 -5.86 -4.41 -6.00
C THR A 60 -5.49 -5.83 -6.36
N ILE A 61 -6.51 -6.67 -6.42
CA ILE A 61 -6.46 -8.00 -7.02
C ILE A 61 -7.58 -8.11 -8.05
N PHE A 62 -7.32 -8.88 -9.10
CA PHE A 62 -8.32 -9.28 -10.06
C PHE A 62 -8.01 -10.74 -10.44
N PRO A 63 -8.78 -11.71 -9.94
CA PRO A 63 -8.48 -13.13 -10.12
C PRO A 63 -8.15 -13.48 -11.58
N GLY A 64 -6.99 -14.09 -11.78
CA GLY A 64 -6.49 -14.51 -13.09
C GLY A 64 -5.67 -13.48 -13.87
N THR A 65 -5.62 -12.21 -13.46
CA THR A 65 -4.84 -11.17 -14.18
C THR A 65 -4.00 -10.27 -13.31
N GLN A 66 -4.34 -10.13 -12.03
CA GLN A 66 -3.61 -9.30 -11.09
C GLN A 66 -3.67 -9.89 -9.68
N ASP A 67 -2.51 -9.98 -9.03
CA ASP A 67 -2.39 -10.54 -7.70
C ASP A 67 -1.65 -9.62 -6.71
N LEU A 68 -1.70 -9.99 -5.43
CA LEU A 68 -0.85 -9.47 -4.36
C LEU A 68 0.01 -10.62 -3.85
N THR A 69 1.30 -10.59 -4.18
CA THR A 69 2.25 -11.64 -3.76
C THR A 69 3.34 -11.03 -2.89
N PHE A 70 3.71 -11.71 -1.82
CA PHE A 70 4.84 -11.36 -0.96
C PHE A 70 5.66 -12.60 -0.62
N LEU A 71 6.90 -12.38 -0.19
CA LEU A 71 7.81 -13.43 0.23
C LEU A 71 7.91 -13.44 1.76
N ASN A 72 7.69 -14.61 2.37
CA ASN A 72 8.21 -14.86 3.71
C ASN A 72 9.71 -15.19 3.58
N ASP A 73 10.56 -14.21 3.86
CA ASP A 73 12.02 -14.32 3.81
C ASP A 73 12.63 -14.68 5.18
N THR A 74 11.81 -15.05 6.16
CA THR A 74 12.27 -15.58 7.45
C THR A 74 12.48 -17.09 7.40
N GLU A 75 13.25 -17.63 8.35
CA GLU A 75 13.43 -19.08 8.49
C GLU A 75 12.21 -19.78 9.14
N GLN A 76 11.23 -19.01 9.62
CA GLN A 76 10.13 -19.50 10.45
C GLN A 76 8.78 -19.31 9.75
N PRO A 77 7.77 -20.15 10.06
CA PRO A 77 6.44 -19.96 9.49
C PRO A 77 5.78 -18.68 10.00
N LEU A 78 4.92 -18.10 9.16
CA LEU A 78 4.02 -17.01 9.54
C LEU A 78 2.62 -17.55 9.77
N LEU A 79 1.99 -17.09 10.85
CA LEU A 79 0.56 -17.23 11.06
C LEU A 79 -0.11 -15.92 10.67
N ILE A 80 -1.00 -15.99 9.68
CA ILE A 80 -1.82 -14.86 9.25
C ILE A 80 -3.23 -15.11 9.78
N GLN A 81 -3.72 -14.17 10.59
CA GLN A 81 -5.09 -14.18 11.09
C GLN A 81 -5.84 -13.00 10.48
N ALA A 82 -6.99 -13.28 9.87
CA ALA A 82 -7.89 -12.26 9.37
C ALA A 82 -9.27 -12.42 10.02
N TYR A 83 -9.86 -11.30 10.44
CA TYR A 83 -11.21 -11.25 10.96
C TYR A 83 -11.85 -9.88 10.71
N ASP A 84 -13.15 -9.78 10.93
CA ASP A 84 -13.92 -8.54 10.91
C ASP A 84 -14.57 -8.37 12.28
N ASP A 85 -14.57 -7.15 12.82
CA ASP A 85 -15.18 -6.82 14.12
C ASP A 85 -16.58 -6.19 14.00
N GLY A 86 -17.18 -6.22 12.80
CA GLY A 86 -18.43 -5.57 12.43
C GLY A 86 -18.25 -4.18 11.81
N TYR A 87 -17.06 -3.57 11.94
CA TYR A 87 -16.77 -2.23 11.43
C TYR A 87 -15.49 -2.19 10.59
N GLU A 88 -14.49 -2.97 10.98
CA GLU A 88 -13.16 -2.98 10.39
C GLU A 88 -12.69 -4.40 10.08
N ALA A 89 -12.11 -4.57 8.89
CA ALA A 89 -11.36 -5.77 8.55
C ALA A 89 -9.95 -5.66 9.15
N VAL A 90 -9.58 -6.65 9.95
CA VAL A 90 -8.30 -6.72 10.66
C VAL A 90 -7.48 -7.89 10.12
N VAL A 91 -6.18 -7.65 9.89
CA VAL A 91 -5.22 -8.69 9.53
C VAL A 91 -4.01 -8.59 10.45
N ASN A 92 -3.74 -9.66 11.17
CA ASN A 92 -2.60 -9.81 12.05
C ASN A 92 -1.59 -10.78 11.46
N PHE A 93 -0.32 -10.40 11.47
CA PHE A 93 0.81 -11.26 11.13
C PHE A 93 1.53 -11.62 12.42
N TYR A 94 1.63 -12.92 12.70
CA TYR A 94 2.40 -13.46 13.81
C TYR A 94 3.57 -14.27 13.26
N GLY A 95 4.75 -14.06 13.82
CA GLY A 95 5.96 -14.78 13.45
C GLY A 95 6.97 -14.73 14.59
N THR A 96 8.02 -15.53 14.48
CA THR A 96 9.17 -15.43 15.38
C THR A 96 9.93 -14.14 15.09
N PRO A 97 10.20 -13.28 16.09
CA PRO A 97 10.98 -12.08 15.88
C PRO A 97 12.37 -12.40 15.32
N ASP A 98 12.71 -11.83 14.17
CA ASP A 98 14.03 -11.93 13.53
C ASP A 98 14.87 -10.66 13.73
N GLY A 99 14.36 -9.73 14.55
CA GLY A 99 15.01 -8.47 14.90
C GLY A 99 14.84 -7.35 13.86
N ARG A 100 14.08 -7.54 12.77
CA ARG A 100 13.83 -6.47 11.81
C ARG A 100 12.91 -5.37 12.40
N THR A 101 13.12 -4.14 11.96
CA THR A 101 12.23 -3.00 12.24
C THR A 101 11.86 -2.27 10.95
N VAL A 102 10.71 -1.61 10.95
CA VAL A 102 10.20 -0.87 9.79
C VAL A 102 9.95 0.58 10.16
N GLU A 103 10.42 1.48 9.31
CA GLU A 103 10.09 2.90 9.32
C GLU A 103 9.41 3.26 8.00
N LEU A 104 8.29 3.99 8.08
CA LEU A 104 7.60 4.55 6.94
C LEU A 104 7.79 6.06 6.93
N GLN A 105 8.29 6.59 5.81
CA GLN A 105 8.47 8.03 5.59
C GLN A 105 7.56 8.50 4.47
N GLY A 106 6.92 9.66 4.67
CA GLY A 106 5.90 10.22 3.79
C GLY A 106 4.55 10.40 4.52
N PRO A 107 3.43 10.50 3.79
CA PRO A 107 3.33 10.37 2.33
C PRO A 107 3.92 11.57 1.60
N TYR A 108 4.63 11.30 0.51
CA TYR A 108 5.17 12.30 -0.40
C TYR A 108 4.27 12.45 -1.64
N PHE A 109 3.94 13.70 -1.93
CA PHE A 109 3.22 14.19 -3.09
C PHE A 109 4.15 15.08 -3.90
N SER A 110 3.71 15.47 -5.10
CA SER A 110 4.46 16.43 -5.94
C SER A 110 4.78 17.77 -5.28
N THR A 111 4.12 18.11 -4.16
CA THR A 111 4.25 19.38 -3.44
C THR A 111 5.18 19.35 -2.23
N ASN A 112 5.39 18.17 -1.62
CA ASN A 112 6.20 18.01 -0.41
C ASN A 112 7.28 16.91 -0.55
N ALA A 113 7.46 16.33 -1.75
CA ALA A 113 8.55 15.39 -1.99
C ALA A 113 9.90 16.09 -1.74
N PRO A 114 10.84 15.45 -1.02
CA PRO A 114 12.12 16.04 -0.70
C PRO A 114 12.95 16.28 -1.96
N GLU A 115 13.81 17.30 -1.91
CA GLU A 115 14.72 17.61 -3.01
C GLU A 115 15.59 16.39 -3.34
N GLY A 116 15.60 15.99 -4.61
CA GLY A 116 16.33 14.81 -5.09
C GLY A 116 15.53 13.50 -5.09
N MET A 117 14.29 13.45 -4.58
CA MET A 117 13.43 12.28 -4.77
C MET A 117 13.04 12.11 -6.24
N LEU A 118 13.49 11.01 -6.86
CA LEU A 118 13.17 10.66 -8.25
C LEU A 118 12.49 9.29 -8.32
N ILE A 119 11.46 9.19 -9.14
CA ILE A 119 10.72 7.97 -9.46
C ILE A 119 11.01 7.61 -10.92
N ASN A 120 11.96 6.70 -11.17
CA ASN A 120 12.45 6.39 -12.52
C ASN A 120 12.91 7.66 -13.26
N ASP A 121 13.89 8.37 -12.68
CA ASP A 121 14.53 9.57 -13.24
C ASP A 121 13.62 10.80 -13.45
N ARG A 122 12.46 10.84 -12.78
CA ARG A 122 11.55 11.99 -12.82
C ARG A 122 10.99 12.35 -11.45
N GLN A 123 10.51 13.58 -11.33
CA GLN A 123 9.79 14.06 -10.16
C GLN A 123 8.45 13.33 -9.95
N VAL A 124 7.95 13.34 -8.71
CA VAL A 124 6.64 12.80 -8.32
C VAL A 124 5.53 13.56 -9.06
N MET A 125 4.59 12.85 -9.68
CA MET A 125 3.48 13.47 -10.42
C MET A 125 2.30 13.84 -9.50
N LYS A 126 1.45 14.76 -9.97
CA LYS A 126 0.29 15.28 -9.21
C LYS A 126 -0.74 14.21 -8.82
N ASN A 127 -0.74 13.07 -9.50
CA ASN A 127 -1.64 11.93 -9.28
C ASN A 127 -0.93 10.75 -8.62
N GLU A 128 0.24 10.98 -8.04
CA GLU A 128 1.05 9.97 -7.37
C GLU A 128 1.17 10.27 -5.87
N ILE A 129 1.24 9.19 -5.09
CA ILE A 129 1.56 9.18 -3.68
C ILE A 129 2.73 8.22 -3.48
N VAL A 130 3.76 8.66 -2.78
CA VAL A 130 4.98 7.87 -2.55
C VAL A 130 5.20 7.72 -1.05
N TRP A 131 5.58 6.52 -0.63
CA TRP A 131 6.18 6.27 0.68
C TRP A 131 7.57 5.66 0.51
N ILE A 132 8.48 5.97 1.41
CA ILE A 132 9.72 5.22 1.59
C ILE A 132 9.49 4.26 2.75
N GLN A 133 9.63 2.97 2.50
CA GLN A 133 9.69 1.95 3.53
C GLN A 133 11.14 1.58 3.75
N ARG A 134 11.66 1.89 4.94
CA ARG A 134 12.99 1.46 5.38
C ARG A 134 12.82 0.25 6.30
N VAL A 135 13.42 -0.87 5.90
CA VAL A 135 13.50 -2.09 6.72
C VAL A 135 14.93 -2.22 7.22
N ASN A 136 15.11 -2.15 8.53
CA ASN A 136 16.40 -2.37 9.18
C ASN A 136 16.44 -3.81 9.68
N TYR A 137 17.46 -4.59 9.31
CA TYR A 137 17.61 -5.99 9.72
C TYR A 137 18.57 -6.11 10.91
N ALA A 138 18.49 -7.25 11.61
CA ALA A 138 19.31 -7.53 12.79
C ALA A 138 20.82 -7.59 12.50
N ASP A 139 21.21 -7.90 11.26
CA ASP A 139 22.62 -7.90 10.81
C ASP A 139 23.15 -6.49 10.51
N GLY A 140 22.34 -5.46 10.69
CA GLY A 140 22.66 -4.07 10.40
C GLY A 140 22.45 -3.66 8.94
N SER A 141 22.05 -4.59 8.06
CA SER A 141 21.66 -4.24 6.70
C SER A 141 20.36 -3.43 6.70
N VAL A 142 20.24 -2.54 5.71
CA VAL A 142 19.07 -1.68 5.53
C VAL A 142 18.58 -1.81 4.10
N LYS A 143 17.27 -2.00 3.93
CA LYS A 143 16.62 -2.02 2.62
C LYS A 143 15.58 -0.90 2.56
N GLU A 144 15.70 -0.05 1.55
CA GLU A 144 14.69 0.97 1.25
C GLU A 144 13.87 0.55 0.03
N ASN A 145 12.55 0.61 0.17
CA ASN A 145 11.59 0.34 -0.89
C ASN A 145 10.74 1.58 -1.15
N LEU A 146 10.58 1.95 -2.42
CA LEU A 146 9.63 2.98 -2.83
C LEU A 146 8.26 2.36 -3.06
N ILE A 147 7.28 2.75 -2.25
CA ILE A 147 5.88 2.40 -2.43
C ILE A 147 5.22 3.51 -3.23
N LEU A 148 5.11 3.31 -4.55
CA LEU A 148 4.48 4.25 -5.48
C LEU A 148 3.03 3.83 -5.75
N SER A 149 2.10 4.76 -5.56
CA SER A 149 0.70 4.61 -5.98
C SER A 149 0.33 5.70 -6.96
N ARG A 150 -0.11 5.31 -8.16
CA ARG A 150 -0.56 6.21 -9.21
C ARG A 150 -2.05 6.02 -9.45
N TYR A 151 -2.79 7.12 -9.36
CA TYR A 151 -4.23 7.15 -9.59
C TYR A 151 -4.55 7.90 -10.89
N LYS A 152 -5.73 7.71 -11.46
CA LYS A 152 -6.19 8.50 -12.61
C LYS A 152 -6.31 9.98 -12.24
N GLU A 153 -6.86 10.24 -11.05
CA GLU A 153 -6.94 11.57 -10.45
C GLU A 153 -6.89 11.43 -8.92
N LEU A 154 -6.22 12.39 -8.26
CA LEU A 154 -6.26 12.54 -6.81
C LEU A 154 -7.20 13.69 -6.43
N PRO A 155 -8.19 13.45 -5.54
CA PRO A 155 -9.06 14.52 -5.08
C PRO A 155 -8.27 15.68 -4.49
N ALA A 156 -8.70 16.92 -4.79
CA ALA A 156 -8.01 18.12 -4.33
C ALA A 156 -7.86 18.17 -2.80
N TYR A 157 -8.87 17.70 -2.05
CA TYR A 157 -8.82 17.67 -0.59
C TYR A 157 -7.66 16.80 -0.07
N VAL A 158 -7.35 15.69 -0.74
CA VAL A 158 -6.21 14.83 -0.37
C VAL A 158 -4.92 15.59 -0.63
N ARG A 159 -4.75 16.16 -1.83
CA ARG A 159 -3.51 16.87 -2.18
C ARG A 159 -3.24 18.06 -1.26
N ASN A 160 -4.28 18.81 -0.90
CA ASN A 160 -4.15 20.01 -0.08
C ASN A 160 -3.81 19.71 1.38
N GLU A 161 -4.29 18.59 1.93
CA GLU A 161 -4.00 18.19 3.31
C GLU A 161 -2.52 17.87 3.53
N TYR A 162 -1.84 17.36 2.50
CA TYR A 162 -0.42 17.00 2.55
C TYR A 162 0.49 18.01 1.84
N ALA A 163 -0.03 19.16 1.40
CA ALA A 163 0.71 20.14 0.62
C ALA A 163 1.80 20.89 1.42
N TYR A 164 1.74 20.86 2.76
CA TYR A 164 2.56 21.71 3.64
C TYR A 164 2.98 21.02 4.95
N LEU A 165 3.02 19.68 4.97
CA LEU A 165 3.59 18.98 6.13
C LEU A 165 5.12 19.06 6.00
N GLU A 166 5.71 19.93 6.81
CA GLU A 166 7.16 20.04 7.03
C GLU A 166 7.72 18.82 7.78
#